data_AF-A0A1Q6LA84-F1
#
_entry.id   AF-A0A1Q6LA84-F1
#
_cell.length_a   1.000
_cell.length_b   1.000
_cell.length_c   1.000
_cell.angle_alpha   90.00
_cell.angle_beta   90.00
_cell.angle_gamma   90.00
#
_symmetry.space_group_name_H-M   'P 1'
#
loop_
_entity.id
_entity.type
_entity.pdbx_description
1 polymer ?
#
loop_
_entity_poly.entity_id
_entity_poly.type
_entity_poly.pdbx_seq_one_letter_code
_entity_poly.pdbx_strand_id
1 'polypeptide(L)' 'MCAFERSEKGMEFYMIKEYRLKKGFSQEFLAEKIDISWRHLQRLEHNEANTTVKTLKKLIKVLDISDEDILDYLKQ' A
#
# COMPACT_ATOMS: atom_id res chain seq x y z
N MET A 1 -2.33 -11.14 17.99
CA MET A 1 -1.04 -10.86 17.34
C MET A 1 -0.96 -11.76 16.12
N CYS A 2 -1.33 -11.28 14.93
CA CYS A 2 -1.19 -12.10 13.73
C CYS A 2 0.28 -12.13 13.33
N ALA A 3 0.95 -13.21 13.72
CA ALA A 3 2.24 -13.60 13.18
C ALA A 3 2.07 -13.93 11.69
N PHE A 4 2.75 -13.19 10.83
CA PHE A 4 2.87 -13.50 9.41
C PHE A 4 4.14 -14.35 9.24
N GLU A 5 3.99 -15.67 9.32
CA GLU A 5 5.04 -16.61 8.91
C GLU A 5 4.65 -17.31 7.59
N ARG A 6 5.62 -17.23 6.66
CA ARG A 6 5.94 -18.11 5.51
C ARG A 6 4.97 -18.19 4.32
N SER A 7 5.51 -17.86 3.13
CA SER A 7 5.71 -18.82 2.01
C SER A 7 6.36 -18.13 0.80
N GLU A 8 7.56 -18.55 0.43
CA GLU A 8 8.19 -18.21 -0.85
C GLU A 8 7.54 -19.00 -1.99
N LYS A 9 6.70 -18.34 -2.81
CA LYS A 9 6.65 -18.48 -4.28
C LYS A 9 5.47 -17.73 -4.88
N GLY A 10 5.81 -16.75 -5.72
CA GLY A 10 4.94 -16.16 -6.72
C GLY A 10 4.19 -14.93 -6.24
N MET A 11 4.29 -13.88 -7.06
CA MET A 11 3.47 -12.65 -7.09
C MET A 11 4.22 -11.42 -6.58
N GLU A 12 4.54 -10.51 -7.50
CA GLU A 12 4.98 -9.14 -7.21
C GLU A 12 3.90 -8.45 -6.39
N PHE A 13 3.98 -8.53 -5.07
CA PHE A 13 3.15 -7.74 -4.18
C PHE A 13 3.82 -6.37 -4.03
N TYR A 14 3.22 -5.35 -4.64
CA TYR A 14 3.66 -3.98 -4.46
C TYR A 14 3.48 -3.56 -3.00
N MET A 15 4.47 -2.83 -2.46
CA MET A 15 4.59 -2.41 -1.05
C MET A 15 3.26 -1.96 -0.40
N ILE A 16 2.47 -1.14 -1.10
CA ILE A 16 1.19 -0.63 -0.58
C ILE A 16 0.25 -1.78 -0.20
N LYS A 17 0.17 -2.81 -1.05
CA LYS A 17 -0.69 -3.98 -0.85
C LYS A 17 -0.22 -4.80 0.35
N GLU A 18 1.09 -4.97 0.51
CA GLU A 18 1.65 -5.70 1.66
C GLU A 18 1.31 -5.01 2.98
N TYR A 19 1.55 -3.71 3.06
CA TYR A 19 1.24 -2.92 4.25
C TYR A 19 -0.27 -2.89 4.55
N ARG A 20 -1.11 -2.79 3.51
CA ARG A 20 -2.57 -2.88 3.67
C ARG A 20 -2.98 -4.22 4.27
N LEU A 21 -2.44 -5.33 3.78
CA LEU A 21 -2.74 -6.67 4.29
C LEU A 21 -2.21 -6.88 5.71
N LYS A 22 -1.00 -6.37 6.03
CA LYS A 22 -0.44 -6.37 7.39
C LYS A 22 -1.34 -5.66 8.41
N LYS A 23 -2.01 -4.57 8.00
CA LYS A 23 -2.99 -3.84 8.82
C LYS A 23 -4.40 -4.48 8.80
N GLY A 24 -4.64 -5.50 7.96
CA GLY A 24 -5.94 -6.16 7.84
C GLY A 24 -7.01 -5.32 7.14
N PHE A 25 -6.61 -4.35 6.31
CA PHE A 25 -7.55 -3.44 5.63
C PHE A 25 -8.04 -4.03 4.30
N SER A 26 -9.34 -3.88 4.01
CA SER A 26 -9.84 -4.08 2.64
C SER A 26 -9.41 -2.90 1.76
N GLN A 27 -9.48 -3.09 0.44
CA GLN A 27 -9.19 -2.00 -0.51
C GLN A 27 -10.22 -0.86 -0.35
N GLU A 28 -11.49 -1.19 -0.16
CA GLU A 28 -12.58 -0.23 0.03
C GLU A 28 -12.34 0.61 1.28
N PHE A 29 -12.01 -0.05 2.40
CA PHE A 29 -11.72 0.62 3.65
C PHE A 29 -10.51 1.56 3.55
N LEU A 30 -9.41 1.12 2.93
CA LEU A 30 -8.23 1.98 2.76
C LEU A 30 -8.54 3.16 1.84
N ALA A 31 -9.26 2.92 0.73
CA ALA A 31 -9.62 3.95 -0.24
C ALA A 31 -10.50 5.04 0.39
N GLU A 32 -11.49 4.65 1.19
CA GLU A 32 -12.32 5.57 1.97
C GLU A 32 -11.48 6.37 2.97
N LYS A 33 -10.58 5.69 3.70
CA LYS A 33 -9.74 6.32 4.72
C LYS A 33 -8.74 7.35 4.16
N ILE A 34 -8.27 7.17 2.92
CA ILE A 34 -7.40 8.15 2.24
C ILE A 34 -8.15 9.05 1.26
N ASP A 35 -9.48 8.92 1.17
CA ASP A 35 -10.36 9.74 0.32
C ASP A 35 -9.95 9.66 -1.16
N ILE A 36 -9.90 8.43 -1.68
CA ILE A 36 -9.78 8.13 -3.12
C ILE A 36 -10.78 7.05 -3.53
N SER A 37 -10.99 6.87 -4.84
CA SER A 37 -11.81 5.75 -5.31
C SER A 37 -11.08 4.42 -5.13
N TRP A 38 -11.84 3.36 -4.81
CA TRP A 38 -11.34 1.98 -4.77
C TRP A 38 -10.56 1.59 -6.03
N ARG A 39 -11.07 1.97 -7.21
CA ARG A 39 -10.41 1.71 -8.51
C ARG A 39 -9.07 2.43 -8.63
N HIS A 40 -8.94 3.63 -8.07
CA HIS A 40 -7.66 4.33 -8.01
C HIS A 40 -6.69 3.57 -7.10
N LEU A 41 -7.12 3.17 -5.91
CA LEU A 41 -6.28 2.37 -5.01
C LEU A 41 -5.82 1.06 -5.67
N GLN A 42 -6.73 0.36 -6.37
CA GLN A 42 -6.38 -0.86 -7.09
C GLN A 42 -5.28 -0.61 -8.12
N ARG A 43 -5.35 0.47 -8.89
CA ARG A 43 -4.28 0.83 -9.85
C ARG A 43 -2.97 1.19 -9.17
N LEU A 44 -3.02 1.87 -8.02
CA LEU A 44 -1.82 2.15 -7.21
C LEU A 44 -1.17 0.87 -6.70
N GLU A 45 -1.97 -0.12 -6.30
CA GLU A 45 -1.48 -1.43 -5.88
C GLU A 45 -0.93 -2.28 -7.03
N HIS A 46 -1.10 -1.88 -8.29
CA HIS A 46 -0.52 -2.55 -9.47
C HIS A 46 0.51 -1.68 -10.21
N ASN A 47 0.94 -0.54 -9.63
CA ASN A 47 1.81 0.44 -10.28
C ASN A 47 1.29 0.97 -11.64
N GLU A 48 -0.02 0.91 -11.88
CA GLU A 48 -0.69 1.36 -13.12
C GLU A 48 -1.13 2.84 -13.07
N ALA A 49 -0.74 3.57 -12.03
CA ALA A 49 -1.08 4.97 -11.84
C ALA A 49 -0.01 5.71 -11.04
N ASN A 50 0.38 6.90 -11.52
CA ASN A 50 1.17 7.83 -10.74
C ASN A 50 0.28 8.51 -9.70
N THR A 51 0.66 8.43 -8.43
CA THR A 51 -0.05 9.09 -7.35
C THR A 51 0.51 10.47 -7.06
N THR A 52 -0.31 11.34 -6.46
CA THR A 52 0.19 12.64 -5.99
C THR A 52 0.95 12.48 -4.67
N VAL A 53 1.88 13.38 -4.40
CA VAL A 53 2.57 13.45 -3.09
C VAL A 53 1.57 13.53 -1.94
N LYS A 54 0.41 14.20 -2.14
CA LYS A 54 -0.66 14.29 -1.13
C LYS A 54 -1.24 12.92 -0.81
N THR A 55 -1.57 12.12 -1.82
CA THR A 55 -2.12 10.77 -1.63
C THR A 55 -1.07 9.82 -1.03
N LEU A 56 0.18 9.91 -1.50
CA LEU A 56 1.28 9.13 -0.94
C LEU A 56 1.47 9.41 0.57
N LYS A 57 1.48 10.68 0.97
CA LYS A 57 1.54 11.06 2.40
C LYS A 57 0.39 10.48 3.22
N LYS A 58 -0.83 10.45 2.68
CA LYS A 58 -1.98 9.83 3.35
C LYS A 58 -1.78 8.31 3.51
N LEU A 59 -1.32 7.63 2.45
CA LEU A 59 -1.03 6.20 2.48
C LEU A 59 0.01 5.88 3.55
N ILE A 60 1.16 6.56 3.52
CA ILE A 60 2.25 6.41 4.50
C ILE A 60 1.71 6.52 5.93
N LYS A 61 0.92 7.57 6.21
CA LYS A 61 0.37 7.81 7.55
C LYS A 61 -0.64 6.75 7.98
N VAL A 62 -1.51 6.30 7.06
CA VAL A 62 -2.58 5.33 7.38
C VAL A 62 -2.05 3.91 7.49
N LEU A 63 -1.07 3.57 6.66
CA LEU A 63 -0.43 2.26 6.60
C LEU A 63 0.77 2.14 7.54
N ASP A 64 1.24 3.26 8.11
CA ASP A 64 2.35 3.30 9.07
C ASP A 64 3.64 2.74 8.44
N ILE A 65 3.92 3.22 7.23
CA ILE A 65 5.08 2.80 6.42
C ILE A 65 6.31 3.55 6.91
N SER A 66 7.43 2.85 7.05
CA SER A 66 8.69 3.45 7.47
C SER A 66 9.31 4.32 6.37
N ASP A 67 10.12 5.31 6.78
CA ASP A 67 10.85 6.17 5.83
C ASP A 67 11.81 5.36 4.96
N GLU A 68 12.40 4.29 5.49
CA GLU A 68 13.29 3.37 4.77
C GLU A 68 12.57 2.71 3.59
N ASP A 69 11.38 2.15 3.83
CA ASP A 69 10.58 1.53 2.77
C ASP A 69 10.14 2.55 1.73
N ILE A 70 9.76 3.77 2.16
CA ILE A 70 9.34 4.83 1.22
C ILE A 70 10.48 5.22 0.28
N LEU A 71 11.72 5.27 0.77
CA LEU A 71 12.88 5.58 -0.07
C LEU A 71 13.08 4.51 -1.15
N ASP A 72 12.81 3.25 -0.84
CA ASP A 72 12.90 2.16 -1.82
C ASP A 72 11.72 2.17 -2.82
N TYR A 73 10.54 2.67 -2.42
CA TYR A 73 9.44 2.96 -3.35
C TYR A 73 9.81 4.01 -4.40
N LEU A 74 10.47 5.09 -3.97
CA LEU A 74 10.78 6.25 -4.84
C LEU A 74 11.96 6.04 -5.79
N LYS A 75 12.77 5.01 -5.58
CA LYS A 75 13.92 4.67 -6.45
C LYS A 75 13.53 3.83 -7.68
N GLN A 76 12.26 3.42 -7.78
CA GLN A 76 11.74 2.62 -8.90
C GLN A 76 11.61 3.44 -10.20
#